data_AF-A0A3S5D424-F1
#
_entry.id   AF-A0A3S5D424-F1
#
_cell.length_a   1.000
_cell.length_b   1.000
_cell.length_c   1.000
_cell.angle_alpha   90.00
_cell.angle_beta   90.00
_cell.angle_gamma   90.00
#
_symmetry.space_group_name_H-M   'P 1'
#
loop_
_entity.id
_entity.type
_entity.pdbx_description
1 polymer ?
#
loop_
_entity_poly.entity_id
_entity_poly.type
_entity_poly.pdbx_seq_one_letter_code
_entity_poly.pdbx_strand_id
1 'polypeptide(L)'
;MPQFNSLIGFLDSRSFGTVWYWLVVIGTWSLTGRSVIGVPVEILSRARAALVEGKGDAPVVLHLLDWLSLVLPRWRLGRREGACFLAATGFALSSLAIMGIGYDLELALASFLLLMPLAALFWMRIALARRLVPLLEAAEQGAQPIPEAASQAVRRMVIHRRLVTVLSMAAVAVTALWGALWSVIHPYGF
;
A
#
# COMPACT_ATOMS: atom_id res chain seq x y z
N MET A 1 36.64 -18.73 -13.36
CA MET A 1 35.18 -18.50 -13.25
C MET A 1 34.91 -16.98 -13.27
N PRO A 2 34.93 -16.30 -14.43
CA PRO A 2 34.86 -14.83 -14.48
C PRO A 2 33.44 -14.26 -14.69
N GLN A 3 32.41 -15.10 -14.83
CA GLN A 3 31.06 -14.66 -15.22
C GLN A 3 30.21 -14.11 -14.05
N PHE A 4 30.54 -14.46 -12.80
CA PHE A 4 29.81 -13.95 -11.62
C PHE A 4 30.17 -12.50 -11.28
N ASN A 5 31.39 -12.04 -11.58
CA ASN A 5 31.80 -10.65 -11.34
C ASN A 5 31.09 -9.67 -12.26
N SER A 6 30.65 -10.08 -13.46
CA SER A 6 29.88 -9.22 -14.36
C SER A 6 28.43 -9.05 -13.90
N LEU A 7 27.82 -10.08 -13.31
CA LEU A 7 26.47 -9.99 -12.72
C LEU A 7 26.46 -9.09 -11.46
N ILE A 8 27.53 -9.14 -10.67
CA ILE A 8 27.70 -8.26 -9.49
C ILE A 8 28.16 -6.84 -9.93
N GLY A 9 28.91 -6.71 -11.02
CA GLY A 9 29.27 -5.43 -11.61
C GLY A 9 28.10 -4.71 -12.32
N PHE A 10 27.03 -5.43 -12.70
CA PHE A 10 25.75 -4.85 -13.13
C PHE A 10 24.80 -4.52 -11.96
N LEU A 11 25.07 -5.05 -10.77
CA LEU A 11 24.60 -4.50 -9.49
C LEU A 11 25.47 -3.28 -9.09
N ASP A 12 25.91 -2.52 -10.10
CA ASP A 12 26.57 -1.23 -9.92
C ASP A 12 25.67 -0.36 -9.05
N SER A 13 26.26 0.42 -8.15
CA SER A 13 25.63 1.17 -7.05
C SER A 13 24.51 2.14 -7.45
N ARG A 14 24.19 2.22 -8.75
CA ARG A 14 23.11 2.99 -9.38
C ARG A 14 21.75 2.32 -9.23
N SER A 15 21.20 2.36 -8.02
CA SER A 15 19.86 1.82 -7.70
C SER A 15 18.78 2.32 -8.68
N PHE A 16 18.77 3.61 -9.05
CA PHE A 16 17.73 4.17 -9.94
C PHE A 16 17.87 3.75 -11.41
N GLY A 17 19.09 3.43 -11.85
CA GLY A 17 19.39 3.02 -13.23
C GLY A 17 19.19 1.52 -13.48
N THR A 18 19.11 0.71 -12.42
CA THR A 18 18.95 -0.74 -12.56
C THR A 18 17.51 -1.12 -12.91
N VAL A 19 17.35 -2.00 -13.91
CA VAL A 19 16.05 -2.58 -14.26
C VAL A 19 15.43 -3.31 -13.06
N TRP A 20 16.26 -3.91 -12.21
CA TRP A 20 15.83 -4.61 -10.99
C TRP A 20 15.08 -3.73 -10.01
N TYR A 21 15.53 -2.50 -9.77
CA TYR A 21 14.82 -1.56 -8.94
C TYR A 21 13.40 -1.32 -9.46
N TRP A 22 13.27 -1.06 -10.76
CA TRP A 22 11.97 -0.83 -11.39
C TRP A 22 11.08 -2.07 -11.39
N LEU A 23 11.64 -3.27 -11.55
CA LEU A 23 10.88 -4.52 -11.38
C LEU A 23 10.34 -4.66 -9.96
N VAL A 24 11.13 -4.33 -8.93
CA VAL A 24 10.66 -4.34 -7.54
C VAL A 24 9.58 -3.28 -7.32
N VAL A 25 9.76 -2.06 -7.83
CA VAL A 25 8.78 -0.96 -7.70
C VAL A 25 7.45 -1.35 -8.37
N ILE A 26 7.48 -1.73 -9.65
CA ILE A 26 6.29 -2.11 -10.42
C ILE A 26 5.64 -3.36 -9.84
N GLY A 27 6.45 -4.37 -9.49
CA GLY A 27 5.97 -5.59 -8.86
C GLY A 27 5.26 -5.28 -7.54
N THR A 28 5.89 -4.51 -6.67
CA THR A 28 5.32 -4.15 -5.36
C THR A 28 3.99 -3.41 -5.51
N TRP A 29 3.91 -2.42 -6.40
CA TRP A 29 2.67 -1.68 -6.65
C TRP A 29 1.60 -2.52 -7.34
N SER A 30 1.99 -3.45 -8.22
CA SER A 30 1.08 -4.40 -8.87
C SER A 30 0.45 -5.35 -7.86
N LEU A 31 1.25 -5.98 -6.99
CA LEU A 31 0.73 -6.85 -5.92
C LEU A 31 -0.18 -6.07 -4.96
N THR A 32 0.26 -4.87 -4.59
CA THR A 32 -0.48 -4.00 -3.68
C THR A 32 -1.83 -3.56 -4.24
N GLY A 33 -1.92 -3.30 -5.54
CA GLY A 33 -3.15 -2.86 -6.20
C GLY A 33 -4.21 -3.95 -6.38
N ARG A 34 -3.85 -5.24 -6.24
CA ARG A 34 -4.78 -6.37 -6.44
C ARG A 34 -5.83 -6.54 -5.35
N SER A 35 -5.53 -6.09 -4.13
CA SER A 35 -6.38 -6.31 -2.96
C SER A 35 -6.51 -5.07 -2.08
N VAL A 36 -7.72 -4.76 -1.64
CA VAL A 36 -8.01 -3.66 -0.70
C VAL A 36 -8.17 -4.24 0.69
N ILE A 37 -7.23 -3.93 1.60
CA ILE A 37 -7.19 -4.49 2.97
C ILE A 37 -7.05 -6.02 3.06
N GLY A 38 -7.12 -6.75 1.94
CA GLY A 38 -7.13 -8.22 1.92
C GLY A 38 -8.31 -8.76 1.12
N VAL A 39 -9.28 -7.90 0.78
CA VAL A 39 -10.40 -8.23 -0.10
C VAL A 39 -9.97 -8.04 -1.56
N PRO A 40 -10.16 -9.05 -2.44
CA PRO A 40 -9.93 -8.92 -3.87
C PRO A 40 -10.77 -7.79 -4.50
N VAL A 41 -10.16 -6.99 -5.39
CA VAL A 41 -10.83 -5.87 -6.06
C VAL A 41 -12.05 -6.32 -6.86
N GLU A 42 -12.03 -7.52 -7.40
CA GLU A 42 -13.16 -8.10 -8.14
C GLU A 42 -14.41 -8.24 -7.28
N ILE A 43 -14.28 -8.76 -6.05
CA ILE A 43 -15.40 -8.93 -5.11
C ILE A 43 -15.98 -7.55 -4.75
N LEU A 44 -15.11 -6.57 -4.48
CA LEU A 44 -15.53 -5.20 -4.20
C LEU A 44 -16.29 -4.59 -5.39
N SER A 45 -15.81 -4.81 -6.63
CA SER A 45 -16.45 -4.26 -7.83
C SER A 45 -17.83 -4.87 -8.08
N ARG A 46 -17.98 -6.19 -7.89
CA ARG A 46 -19.26 -6.91 -8.04
C ARG A 46 -20.26 -6.51 -6.96
N ALA A 47 -19.81 -6.40 -5.70
CA ALA A 47 -20.65 -5.91 -4.60
C ALA A 47 -21.12 -4.47 -4.83
N ARG A 48 -20.22 -3.60 -5.33
CA ARG A 48 -20.61 -2.24 -5.72
C ARG A 48 -21.67 -2.23 -6.82
N ALA A 49 -21.53 -3.06 -7.86
CA ALA A 49 -22.51 -3.13 -8.93
C ALA A 49 -23.88 -3.59 -8.41
N ALA A 50 -23.92 -4.64 -7.59
CA ALA A 50 -25.16 -5.14 -6.97
C ALA A 50 -25.86 -4.07 -6.11
N LEU A 51 -25.10 -3.29 -5.32
CA LEU A 51 -25.64 -2.19 -4.52
C LEU A 51 -26.21 -1.05 -5.38
N VAL A 52 -25.57 -0.72 -6.51
CA VAL A 52 -26.09 0.29 -7.46
C VAL A 52 -27.38 -0.16 -8.13
N GLU A 53 -27.53 -1.47 -8.39
CA GLU A 53 -28.76 -2.08 -8.90
C GLU A 53 -29.87 -2.23 -7.83
N GLY A 54 -29.65 -1.76 -6.59
CA GLY A 54 -30.60 -1.92 -5.50
C GLY A 54 -30.69 -3.33 -4.91
N LYS A 55 -29.79 -4.25 -5.31
CA LYS A 55 -29.73 -5.63 -4.83
C LYS A 55 -28.84 -5.74 -3.59
N GLY A 56 -29.23 -5.04 -2.53
CA GLY A 56 -28.50 -4.99 -1.26
C GLY A 56 -28.33 -6.35 -0.58
N ASP A 57 -29.29 -7.25 -0.77
CA ASP A 57 -29.29 -8.63 -0.22
C ASP A 57 -28.70 -9.66 -1.19
N ALA A 58 -28.04 -9.23 -2.27
CA ALA A 58 -27.40 -10.16 -3.19
C ALA A 58 -26.33 -10.99 -2.45
N PRO A 59 -26.16 -12.27 -2.81
CA PRO A 59 -25.17 -13.16 -2.17
C PRO A 59 -23.74 -12.59 -2.27
N VAL A 60 -23.45 -11.80 -3.31
CA VAL A 60 -22.14 -11.17 -3.49
C VAL A 60 -21.84 -10.10 -2.43
N VAL A 61 -22.86 -9.43 -1.90
CA VAL A 61 -22.72 -8.41 -0.84
C VAL A 61 -22.47 -9.11 0.50
N LEU A 62 -23.19 -10.21 0.77
CA LEU A 62 -22.93 -11.06 1.93
C LEU A 62 -21.51 -11.65 1.89
N HIS A 63 -21.07 -12.15 0.72
CA HIS A 63 -19.70 -12.65 0.57
C HIS A 63 -18.65 -11.57 0.87
N LEU A 64 -18.87 -10.33 0.44
CA LEU A 64 -17.97 -9.22 0.79
C LEU A 64 -17.92 -9.00 2.31
N LEU A 65 -19.07 -9.04 2.97
CA LEU A 65 -19.19 -8.84 4.40
C LEU A 65 -18.46 -9.93 5.20
N ASP A 66 -18.64 -11.19 4.79
CA ASP A 66 -17.97 -12.36 5.37
C ASP A 66 -16.44 -12.31 5.17
N TRP A 67 -15.98 -11.93 3.97
CA TRP A 67 -14.55 -11.67 3.75
C TRP A 67 -14.01 -10.58 4.67
N LEU A 68 -14.81 -9.55 4.91
CA LEU A 68 -14.40 -8.44 5.75
C LEU A 68 -14.34 -8.84 7.23
N SER A 69 -15.28 -9.65 7.71
CA SER A 69 -15.27 -10.18 9.09
C SER A 69 -14.03 -11.04 9.36
N LEU A 70 -13.55 -11.79 8.36
CA LEU A 70 -12.32 -12.60 8.46
C LEU A 70 -11.03 -11.76 8.41
N VAL A 71 -11.03 -10.67 7.64
CA VAL A 71 -9.82 -9.86 7.40
C VAL A 71 -9.64 -8.78 8.47
N LEU A 72 -10.71 -8.11 8.92
CA LEU A 72 -10.63 -6.99 9.87
C LEU A 72 -9.93 -7.31 11.19
N PRO A 73 -10.13 -8.47 11.84
CA PRO A 73 -9.45 -8.82 13.09
C PRO A 73 -7.92 -8.77 12.95
N ARG A 74 -7.39 -9.12 11.77
CA ARG A 74 -5.94 -9.11 11.49
C ARG A 74 -5.35 -7.69 11.42
N TRP A 75 -6.19 -6.68 11.23
CA TRP A 75 -5.80 -5.27 11.18
C TRP A 75 -6.10 -4.52 12.49
N ARG A 76 -6.61 -5.22 13.51
CA ARG A 76 -6.76 -4.66 14.85
C ARG A 76 -5.40 -4.65 15.55
N LEU A 77 -4.61 -3.61 15.35
CA LEU A 77 -3.42 -3.38 16.16
C LEU A 77 -3.81 -2.79 17.51
N GLY A 78 -3.29 -3.37 18.59
CA GLY A 78 -3.39 -2.78 19.92
C GLY A 78 -2.71 -1.41 19.97
N ARG A 79 -3.11 -0.53 20.91
CA ARG A 79 -2.52 0.82 21.07
C ARG A 79 -0.99 0.75 21.23
N ARG A 80 -0.50 -0.20 22.03
CA ARG A 80 0.92 -0.41 22.32
C ARG A 80 1.68 -0.95 21.11
N GLU A 81 1.13 -1.95 20.45
CA GLU A 81 1.70 -2.53 19.23
C GLU A 81 1.76 -1.49 18.11
N GLY A 82 0.66 -0.77 17.88
CA GLY A 82 0.60 0.31 16.90
C GLY A 82 1.62 1.42 17.17
N ALA A 83 1.81 1.81 18.45
CA ALA A 83 2.85 2.78 18.80
C ALA A 83 4.26 2.23 18.54
N CYS A 84 4.52 0.96 18.85
CA CYS A 84 5.81 0.31 18.57
C CYS A 84 6.08 0.23 17.06
N PHE A 85 5.09 -0.19 16.26
CA PHE A 85 5.20 -0.23 14.81
C PHE A 85 5.38 1.18 14.21
N LEU A 86 4.71 2.19 14.75
CA LEU A 86 4.88 3.58 14.31
C LEU A 86 6.29 4.10 14.61
N ALA A 87 6.79 3.83 15.82
CA ALA A 87 8.14 4.19 16.20
C ALA A 87 9.19 3.49 15.32
N ALA A 88 9.02 2.18 15.09
CA ALA A 88 9.94 1.39 14.27
C ALA A 88 9.93 1.84 12.80
N THR A 89 8.75 2.03 12.21
CA THR A 89 8.63 2.52 10.82
C THR A 89 9.13 3.95 10.68
N GLY A 90 8.82 4.82 11.65
CA GLY A 90 9.33 6.19 11.67
C GLY A 90 10.85 6.26 11.81
N PHE A 91 11.42 5.45 12.70
CA PHE A 91 12.87 5.34 12.87
C PHE A 91 13.54 4.85 11.59
N ALA A 92 13.07 3.73 11.03
CA ALA A 92 13.64 3.16 9.81
C ALA A 92 13.58 4.14 8.62
N LEU A 93 12.42 4.79 8.41
CA LEU A 93 12.27 5.79 7.35
C LEU A 93 13.16 7.03 7.59
N SER A 94 13.29 7.48 8.84
CA SER A 94 14.14 8.64 9.17
C SER A 94 15.62 8.30 8.96
N SER A 95 16.07 7.12 9.38
CA SER A 95 17.44 6.65 9.13
C SER A 95 17.74 6.57 7.63
N LEU A 96 16.82 6.00 6.84
CA LEU A 96 16.95 5.95 5.38
C LEU A 96 16.96 7.34 4.75
N ALA A 97 16.13 8.27 5.23
CA ALA A 97 16.12 9.64 4.74
C ALA A 97 17.43 10.38 5.05
N ILE A 98 17.96 10.23 6.27
CA ILE A 98 19.24 10.82 6.67
C ILE A 98 20.38 10.23 5.83
N MET A 99 20.42 8.91 5.65
CA MET A 99 21.44 8.27 4.82
C MET A 99 21.32 8.66 3.35
N GLY A 100 20.10 8.68 2.81
CA GLY A 100 19.86 8.96 1.40
C GLY A 100 20.07 10.43 1.00
N ILE A 101 19.60 11.37 1.83
CA ILE A 101 19.67 12.81 1.54
C ILE A 101 20.91 13.46 2.17
N GLY A 102 21.33 12.98 3.35
CA GLY A 102 22.44 13.60 4.10
C GLY A 102 23.81 13.03 3.76
N TYR A 103 23.91 11.77 3.35
CA TYR A 103 25.17 11.11 2.97
C TYR A 103 25.23 10.73 1.49
N ASP A 104 24.27 11.20 0.70
CA ASP A 104 24.19 10.93 -0.74
C ASP A 104 24.23 9.43 -1.12
N LEU A 105 23.70 8.57 -0.25
CA LEU A 105 23.61 7.13 -0.50
C LEU A 105 22.41 6.82 -1.39
N GLU A 106 22.68 6.58 -2.68
CA GLU A 106 21.64 6.28 -3.69
C GLU A 106 20.72 5.12 -3.27
N LEU A 107 21.29 4.03 -2.74
CA LEU A 107 20.52 2.87 -2.26
C LEU A 107 19.57 3.23 -1.11
N ALA A 108 20.01 4.07 -0.18
CA ALA A 108 19.20 4.49 0.95
C ALA A 108 18.04 5.38 0.47
N LEU A 109 18.31 6.29 -0.47
CA LEU A 109 17.32 7.17 -1.07
C LEU A 109 16.28 6.40 -1.90
N ALA A 110 16.74 5.46 -2.74
CA ALA A 110 15.88 4.59 -3.54
C ALA A 110 14.99 3.71 -2.66
N SER A 111 15.54 3.19 -1.56
CA SER A 111 14.80 2.41 -0.55
C SER A 111 13.80 3.28 0.21
N PHE A 112 14.16 4.51 0.58
CA PHE A 112 13.26 5.47 1.22
C PHE A 112 12.06 5.78 0.33
N LEU A 113 12.29 6.10 -0.95
CA LEU A 113 11.23 6.41 -1.92
C LEU A 113 10.28 5.24 -2.17
N LEU A 114 10.76 4.00 -2.06
CA LEU A 114 9.93 2.80 -2.14
C LEU A 114 9.15 2.55 -0.84
N LEU A 115 9.83 2.61 0.32
CA LEU A 115 9.25 2.22 1.61
C LEU A 115 8.32 3.28 2.21
N MET A 116 8.60 4.57 1.99
CA MET A 116 7.77 5.67 2.50
C MET A 116 6.29 5.56 2.07
N PRO A 117 5.95 5.42 0.78
CA PRO A 117 4.56 5.28 0.37
C PRO A 117 3.94 3.94 0.79
N LEU A 118 4.74 2.87 0.94
CA LEU A 118 4.27 1.59 1.47
C LEU A 118 3.92 1.68 2.96
N ALA A 119 4.71 2.40 3.75
CA ALA A 119 4.40 2.68 5.15
C ALA A 119 3.13 3.54 5.25
N ALA A 120 3.00 4.58 4.42
CA ALA A 120 1.77 5.38 4.36
C ALA A 120 0.55 4.52 4.02
N LEU A 121 0.68 3.62 3.04
CA LEU A 121 -0.36 2.67 2.68
C LEU A 121 -0.75 1.75 3.85
N PHE A 122 0.25 1.20 4.56
CA PHE A 122 0.03 0.35 5.73
C PHE A 122 -0.83 1.07 6.78
N TRP A 123 -0.50 2.33 7.09
CA TRP A 123 -1.29 3.17 8.00
C TRP A 123 -2.69 3.48 7.47
N MET A 124 -2.83 3.74 6.17
CA MET A 124 -4.15 3.93 5.54
C MET A 124 -5.03 2.68 5.66
N ARG A 125 -4.45 1.46 5.55
CA ARG A 125 -5.18 0.19 5.71
C ARG A 125 -5.65 0.01 7.16
N ILE A 126 -4.81 0.32 8.14
CA ILE A 126 -5.20 0.32 9.57
C ILE A 126 -6.31 1.34 9.83
N ALA A 127 -6.20 2.55 9.29
CA ALA A 127 -7.20 3.59 9.46
C ALA A 127 -8.57 3.18 8.86
N LEU A 128 -8.56 2.57 7.68
CA LEU A 128 -9.79 2.07 7.06
C LEU A 128 -10.35 0.86 7.84
N ALA A 129 -9.52 -0.08 8.30
CA ALA A 129 -9.97 -1.21 9.13
C ALA A 129 -10.66 -0.73 10.42
N ARG A 130 -10.04 0.21 11.16
CA ARG A 130 -10.63 0.81 12.37
C ARG A 130 -11.98 1.50 12.12
N ARG A 131 -12.20 2.02 10.91
CA ARG A 131 -13.47 2.64 10.51
C ARG A 131 -14.53 1.62 10.09
N LEU A 132 -14.12 0.45 9.60
CA LEU A 132 -15.03 -0.60 9.12
C LEU A 132 -15.49 -1.53 10.25
N VAL A 133 -14.63 -1.78 11.24
CA VAL A 133 -14.97 -2.58 12.44
C VAL A 133 -16.30 -2.16 13.10
N PRO A 134 -16.50 -0.89 13.51
CA PRO A 134 -17.74 -0.51 14.21
C PRO A 134 -18.97 -0.56 13.29
N LEU A 135 -18.78 -0.45 11.97
CA LEU A 135 -19.89 -0.61 11.01
C LEU A 135 -20.35 -2.06 10.91
N LEU A 136 -19.43 -3.02 10.98
CA LEU A 136 -19.77 -4.44 11.01
C LEU A 136 -20.43 -4.84 12.31
N GLU A 137 -19.85 -4.42 13.43
CA GLU A 137 -20.40 -4.74 14.76
C GLU A 137 -21.83 -4.19 14.91
N ALA A 138 -22.11 -2.98 14.38
CA ALA A 138 -23.47 -2.42 14.38
C ALA A 138 -24.45 -3.18 13.46
N ALA A 139 -23.97 -3.73 12.34
CA ALA A 139 -24.78 -4.54 11.44
C ALA A 139 -25.06 -5.94 12.03
N GLU A 140 -24.06 -6.57 12.66
CA GLU A 140 -24.20 -7.87 13.33
C GLU A 140 -25.15 -7.81 14.55
N GLN A 141 -25.16 -6.69 15.26
CA GLN A 141 -26.07 -6.46 16.41
C GLN A 141 -27.51 -6.11 15.99
N GLY A 142 -27.81 -6.07 14.69
CA GLY A 142 -29.14 -5.75 14.17
C GLY A 142 -29.54 -4.28 14.34
N ALA A 143 -28.61 -3.39 14.71
CA ALA A 143 -28.86 -1.97 14.90
C ALA A 143 -28.95 -1.20 13.58
N GLN A 144 -28.47 -1.78 12.46
CA GLN A 144 -28.58 -1.22 11.12
C GLN A 144 -28.96 -2.28 10.08
N PRO A 145 -29.71 -1.91 9.03
CA PRO A 145 -29.95 -2.79 7.89
C PRO A 145 -28.63 -3.18 7.22
N ILE A 146 -28.44 -4.48 6.97
CA ILE A 146 -27.27 -5.05 6.26
C ILE A 146 -26.96 -4.31 4.94
N PRO A 147 -27.95 -3.93 4.10
CA PRO A 147 -27.70 -3.20 2.85
C PRO A 147 -27.03 -1.84 3.07
N GLU A 148 -27.43 -1.12 4.13
CA GLU A 148 -26.92 0.22 4.42
C GLU A 148 -25.49 0.16 4.92
N ALA A 149 -25.20 -0.75 5.85
CA ALA A 149 -23.84 -0.98 6.36
C ALA A 149 -22.88 -1.41 5.23
N ALA A 150 -23.33 -2.30 4.35
CA ALA A 150 -22.56 -2.73 3.18
C ALA A 150 -22.29 -1.56 2.21
N SER A 151 -23.28 -0.71 1.94
CA SER A 151 -23.12 0.46 1.07
C SER A 151 -22.05 1.44 1.60
N GLN A 152 -22.04 1.67 2.92
CA GLN A 152 -21.05 2.53 3.58
C GLN A 152 -19.65 1.91 3.54
N ALA A 153 -19.55 0.61 3.79
CA ALA A 153 -18.29 -0.12 3.70
C ALA A 153 -17.69 -0.05 2.30
N VAL A 154 -18.50 -0.34 1.27
CA VAL A 154 -18.09 -0.26 -0.14
C VAL A 154 -17.66 1.15 -0.51
N ARG A 155 -18.40 2.20 -0.11
CA ARG A 155 -18.01 3.60 -0.38
C ARG A 155 -16.64 3.93 0.19
N ARG A 156 -16.37 3.54 1.45
CA ARG A 156 -15.07 3.78 2.11
C ARG A 156 -13.94 3.00 1.44
N MET A 157 -14.17 1.75 1.03
CA MET A 157 -13.20 0.94 0.30
C MET A 157 -12.88 1.52 -1.09
N VAL A 158 -13.88 2.04 -1.81
CA VAL A 158 -13.68 2.68 -3.11
C VAL A 158 -12.83 3.96 -2.98
N ILE A 159 -13.11 4.79 -1.98
CA ILE A 159 -12.30 5.99 -1.70
C ILE A 159 -10.86 5.59 -1.36
N HIS A 160 -10.69 4.61 -0.48
CA HIS A 160 -9.36 4.11 -0.14
C HIS A 160 -8.62 3.60 -1.38
N ARG A 161 -9.26 2.79 -2.23
CA ARG A 161 -8.65 2.33 -3.50
C ARG A 161 -8.19 3.50 -4.38
N ARG A 162 -9.02 4.55 -4.54
CA ARG A 162 -8.63 5.75 -5.29
C ARG A 162 -7.41 6.43 -4.69
N LEU A 163 -7.37 6.57 -3.37
CA LEU A 163 -6.21 7.15 -2.67
C LEU A 163 -4.96 6.29 -2.86
N VAL A 164 -5.07 4.96 -2.84
CA VAL A 164 -3.95 4.04 -3.11
C VAL A 164 -3.46 4.18 -4.55
N THR A 165 -4.35 4.28 -5.53
CA THR A 165 -3.97 4.49 -6.93
C THR A 165 -3.23 5.83 -7.09
N VAL A 166 -3.76 6.92 -6.55
CA VAL A 166 -3.08 8.22 -6.58
C VAL A 166 -1.72 8.16 -5.89
N LEU A 167 -1.64 7.51 -4.72
CA LEU A 167 -0.39 7.31 -3.99
C LEU A 167 0.63 6.51 -4.81
N SER A 168 0.20 5.46 -5.51
CA SER A 168 1.08 4.65 -6.37
C SER A 168 1.63 5.45 -7.54
N MET A 169 0.77 6.22 -8.22
CA MET A 169 1.16 7.05 -9.34
C MET A 169 2.12 8.15 -8.89
N ALA A 170 1.82 8.80 -7.77
CA ALA A 170 2.68 9.81 -7.16
C ALA A 170 4.03 9.21 -6.74
N ALA A 171 4.04 8.04 -6.11
CA ALA A 171 5.26 7.36 -5.69
C ALA A 171 6.17 7.04 -6.88
N VAL A 172 5.62 6.44 -7.94
CA VAL A 172 6.36 6.11 -9.17
C VAL A 172 6.87 7.38 -9.85
N ALA A 173 6.04 8.42 -9.95
CA ALA A 173 6.43 9.68 -10.57
C ALA A 173 7.54 10.40 -9.80
N VAL A 174 7.42 10.53 -8.47
CA VAL A 174 8.46 11.13 -7.62
C VAL A 174 9.74 10.31 -7.70
N THR A 175 9.64 8.98 -7.67
CA THR A 175 10.79 8.08 -7.81
C THR A 175 11.51 8.28 -9.15
N ALA A 176 10.77 8.39 -10.24
CA ALA A 176 11.33 8.61 -11.58
C ALA A 176 12.00 9.98 -11.70
N LEU A 177 11.33 11.04 -11.22
CA LEU A 177 11.87 12.41 -11.21
C LEU A 177 13.15 12.49 -10.39
N TRP A 178 13.15 11.88 -9.21
CA TRP A 178 14.33 11.91 -8.34
C TRP A 178 15.47 11.08 -8.91
N GLY A 179 15.20 9.90 -9.48
CA GLY A 179 16.21 9.09 -10.16
C GLY A 179 16.82 9.81 -11.37
N ALA A 180 16.01 10.55 -12.14
CA ALA A 180 16.51 11.38 -13.24
C ALA A 180 17.37 12.55 -12.75
N LEU A 181 16.91 13.27 -11.72
CA LEU A 181 17.69 14.36 -11.09
C LEU A 181 19.01 13.85 -10.55
N TRP A 182 18.99 12.72 -9.84
CA TRP A 182 20.19 12.06 -9.31
C TRP A 182 21.18 11.72 -10.42
N SER A 183 20.70 11.15 -11.51
CA SER A 183 21.54 10.80 -12.67
C SER A 183 22.15 12.03 -13.35
N VAL A 184 21.49 13.19 -13.30
CA VAL A 184 22.00 14.44 -13.88
C VAL A 184 23.02 15.10 -12.96
N ILE A 185 22.79 15.05 -11.64
CA ILE A 185 23.68 15.65 -10.63
C ILE A 185 24.96 14.82 -10.46
N HIS A 186 24.87 13.48 -10.54
CA HIS A 186 25.99 12.55 -10.37
C HIS A 186 26.27 11.75 -11.67
N PRO A 187 26.70 12.40 -12.77
CA PRO A 187 26.86 11.75 -14.07
C PRO A 187 27.86 10.59 -14.04
N TYR A 188 28.91 10.69 -13.20
CA TYR A 188 30.00 9.70 -13.12
C TYR A 188 29.90 8.74 -11.93
N GLY A 189 28.83 8.77 -11.12
CA GLY A 189 28.60 7.76 -10.07
C GLY A 189 29.35 8.00 -8.76
N PHE A 190 29.65 9.26 -8.45
CA PHE A 190 29.95 9.74 -7.10
C PHE A 190 29.14 11.02 -6.89
#